data_AF-A0A7L9SP40-F1
#
_entry.id   AF-A0A7L9SP40-F1
#
_cell.length_a   1.000
_cell.length_b   1.000
_cell.length_c   1.000
_cell.angle_alpha   90.00
_cell.angle_beta   90.00
_cell.angle_gamma   90.00
#
_symmetry.space_group_name_H-M   'P 1'
#
loop_
_entity.id
_entity.type
_entity.pdbx_description
1 polymer ?
#
loop_
_entity_poly.entity_id
_entity_poly.type
_entity_poly.pdbx_seq_one_letter_code
_entity_poly.pdbx_strand_id
1 'polypeptide(L)'
;MTTTPVVVARTAIRRGETIEQTDVAWADMPVSPTSRLLVDSTALVVGRVAQVDIDVGQPFTTHMARDSPVTPAGHTVIEVRLSSDAERLIAGDTVSLVSAMGCDAAVGDAPEAVSGSGAEAGADAGADADRDVNGKVGEDAGLLDGACVLARSALAMDRSHADEASASAGSVVPFAMPPRDALRVMASQEAGAIVAVTR
;
A
#
# COMPACT_ATOMS: atom_id res chain seq x y z
N MET A 1 32.22 34.98 11.80
CA MET A 1 30.93 34.34 12.03
C MET A 1 31.05 32.94 11.49
N THR A 2 30.97 31.91 12.34
CA THR A 2 31.16 30.52 11.90
C THR A 2 29.85 30.02 11.30
N THR A 3 29.93 29.40 10.14
CA THR A 3 28.81 28.70 9.49
C THR A 3 29.09 27.20 9.46
N THR A 4 28.02 26.41 9.33
CA THR A 4 28.11 24.98 9.08
C THR A 4 27.23 24.63 7.87
N PRO A 5 27.69 23.74 6.98
CA PRO A 5 26.86 23.26 5.89
C PRO A 5 25.72 22.41 6.44
N VAL A 6 24.51 22.63 5.93
CA VAL A 6 23.32 21.87 6.28
C VAL A 6 22.50 21.56 5.04
N VAL A 7 21.72 20.48 5.10
CA VAL A 7 20.81 20.11 4.03
C VAL A 7 19.52 20.93 4.16
N VAL A 8 19.10 21.55 3.07
CA VAL A 8 17.86 22.32 2.94
C VAL A 8 17.00 21.78 1.81
N ALA A 9 15.69 22.04 1.85
CA ALA A 9 14.79 21.70 0.76
C ALA A 9 15.00 22.66 -0.43
N ARG A 10 15.10 22.10 -1.63
CA ARG A 10 15.20 22.83 -2.91
C ARG A 10 13.82 23.05 -3.52
N THR A 11 12.92 22.10 -3.33
CA THR A 11 11.53 22.09 -3.77
C THR A 11 10.63 22.07 -2.54
N ALA A 12 9.33 22.35 -2.72
CA ALA A 12 8.36 22.11 -1.66
C ALA A 12 8.06 20.60 -1.65
N ILE A 13 8.10 19.99 -0.47
CA ILE A 13 7.87 18.55 -0.28
C ILE A 13 6.69 18.39 0.65
N ARG A 14 5.68 17.63 0.24
CA ARG A 14 4.52 17.34 1.06
C ARG A 14 4.79 16.20 2.01
N ARG A 15 4.11 16.23 3.15
CA ARG A 15 4.04 15.08 4.05
C ARG A 15 3.60 13.83 3.30
N GLY A 16 4.34 12.75 3.49
CA GLY A 16 4.09 11.45 2.84
C GLY A 16 4.82 11.26 1.52
N GLU A 17 5.42 12.31 0.95
CA GLU A 17 6.26 12.18 -0.25
C GLU A 17 7.64 11.63 0.11
N THR A 18 8.17 10.79 -0.78
CA THR A 18 9.57 10.38 -0.75
C THR A 18 10.45 11.57 -1.14
N ILE A 19 11.43 11.87 -0.30
CA ILE A 19 12.40 12.94 -0.54
C ILE A 19 13.42 12.45 -1.55
N GLU A 20 13.45 13.04 -2.73
CA GLU A 20 14.39 12.68 -3.79
C GLU A 20 15.69 13.50 -3.72
N GLN A 21 16.72 13.05 -4.45
CA GLN A 21 18.00 13.76 -4.53
C GLN A 21 17.86 15.14 -5.18
N THR A 22 16.86 15.33 -6.03
CA THR A 22 16.48 16.60 -6.67
C THR A 22 15.82 17.58 -5.71
N ASP A 23 15.23 17.10 -4.61
CA ASP A 23 14.51 17.92 -3.64
C ASP A 23 15.42 18.57 -2.60
N VAL A 24 16.72 18.24 -2.60
CA VAL A 24 17.67 18.71 -1.59
C VAL A 24 18.74 19.64 -2.17
N ALA A 25 19.20 20.57 -1.35
CA ALA A 25 20.33 21.45 -1.61
C ALA A 25 21.16 21.64 -0.34
N TRP A 26 22.35 22.20 -0.50
CA TRP A 26 23.21 22.60 0.62
C TRP A 26 23.08 24.10 0.86
N ALA A 27 23.05 24.49 2.13
CA ALA A 27 23.15 25.88 2.54
C ALA A 27 24.09 26.03 3.74
N ASP A 28 24.81 27.16 3.80
CA ASP A 28 25.58 27.53 4.97
C ASP A 28 24.69 28.26 5.97
N MET A 29 24.57 27.72 7.19
CA MET A 29 23.84 28.38 8.26
C MET A 29 24.76 28.81 9.41
N PRO A 30 24.49 29.96 10.05
CA PRO A 30 25.20 30.37 11.25
C PRO A 30 25.06 29.31 12.34
N VAL A 31 26.17 29.00 13.01
CA VAL A 31 26.15 28.04 14.12
C VAL A 31 25.30 28.61 15.26
N SER A 32 24.35 27.82 15.74
CA SER A 32 23.43 28.15 16.82
C SER A 32 23.13 26.91 17.67
N PRO A 33 22.49 27.03 18.84
CA PRO A 33 22.13 25.87 19.66
C PRO A 33 21.26 24.84 18.93
N THR A 34 20.45 25.25 17.96
CA THR A 34 19.61 24.37 17.13
C THR A 34 20.36 23.69 15.99
N SER A 35 21.60 24.09 15.69
CA SER A 35 22.39 23.47 14.62
C SER A 35 22.62 21.97 14.81
N ARG A 36 22.52 21.45 16.05
CA ARG A 36 22.63 20.01 16.36
C ARG A 36 21.45 19.17 15.88
N LEU A 37 20.30 19.81 15.62
CA LEU A 37 19.10 19.13 15.12
C LEU A 37 19.07 19.07 13.61
N LEU A 38 19.94 19.85 12.96
CA LEU A 38 19.98 19.99 11.51
C LEU A 38 20.70 18.79 10.89
N VAL A 39 20.23 18.40 9.72
CA VAL A 39 20.84 17.34 8.94
C VAL A 39 22.08 17.89 8.21
N ASP A 40 23.20 17.18 8.36
CA ASP A 40 24.50 17.49 7.75
C ASP A 40 24.88 16.47 6.67
N SER A 41 23.97 15.58 6.29
CA SER A 41 24.17 14.53 5.29
C SER A 41 22.88 14.20 4.56
N THR A 42 22.91 14.21 3.22
CA THR A 42 21.74 13.85 2.40
C THR A 42 21.31 12.41 2.59
N ALA A 43 22.21 11.50 3.00
CA ALA A 43 21.89 10.10 3.29
C ALA A 43 20.89 9.91 4.43
N LEU A 44 20.69 10.94 5.26
CA LEU A 44 19.72 10.93 6.37
C LEU A 44 18.32 11.39 5.96
N VAL A 45 18.12 11.83 4.71
CA VAL A 45 16.84 12.35 4.20
C VAL A 45 16.45 11.82 2.84
N VAL A 46 17.40 11.62 1.91
CA VAL A 46 17.10 11.12 0.56
C VAL A 46 16.65 9.67 0.62
N GLY A 47 15.57 9.35 -0.08
CA GLY A 47 14.91 8.05 -0.07
C GLY A 47 14.02 7.82 1.15
N ARG A 48 13.96 8.78 2.08
CA ARG A 48 13.05 8.74 3.24
C ARG A 48 11.78 9.52 2.94
N VAL A 49 10.76 9.28 3.75
CA VAL A 49 9.47 9.94 3.61
C VAL A 49 9.32 11.11 4.57
N ALA A 50 8.93 12.25 3.99
CA ALA A 50 8.65 13.48 4.72
C ALA A 50 7.50 13.28 5.72
N GLN A 51 7.75 13.62 6.98
CA GLN A 51 6.79 13.49 8.08
C GLN A 51 5.89 14.71 8.25
N VAL A 52 6.31 15.83 7.66
CA VAL A 52 5.64 17.13 7.69
C VAL A 52 5.78 17.76 6.30
N ASP A 53 4.98 18.80 6.02
CA ASP A 53 5.23 19.65 4.86
C ASP A 53 6.55 20.42 5.07
N ILE A 54 7.35 20.52 4.00
CA ILE A 54 8.69 21.13 4.02
C ILE A 54 8.74 22.19 2.92
N ASP A 55 8.95 23.44 3.32
CA ASP A 55 8.99 24.56 2.38
C ASP A 55 10.36 24.72 1.74
N VAL A 56 10.40 25.32 0.54
CA VAL A 56 11.64 25.64 -0.17
C VAL A 56 12.57 26.48 0.71
N GLY A 57 13.83 26.07 0.81
CA GLY A 57 14.87 26.72 1.61
C GLY A 57 14.84 26.32 3.09
N GLN A 58 13.85 25.54 3.54
CA GLN A 58 13.77 25.08 4.92
C GLN A 58 14.89 24.06 5.23
N PRO A 59 15.64 24.22 6.32
CA PRO A 59 16.60 23.23 6.79
C PRO A 59 15.91 21.95 7.26
N PHE A 60 16.46 20.80 6.87
CA PHE A 60 16.00 19.52 7.37
C PHE A 60 16.45 19.32 8.81
N THR A 61 15.55 18.77 9.62
CA THR A 61 15.87 18.24 10.95
C THR A 61 15.71 16.73 10.98
N THR A 62 16.37 16.06 11.93
CA THR A 62 16.36 14.59 12.06
C THR A 62 14.97 13.97 12.21
N HIS A 63 13.96 14.74 12.63
CA HIS A 63 12.59 14.26 12.84
C HIS A 63 11.66 14.46 11.63
N MET A 64 12.13 15.14 10.58
CA MET A 64 11.31 15.48 9.40
C MET A 64 11.23 14.35 8.37
N ALA A 65 12.09 13.33 8.46
CA ALA A 65 12.14 12.22 7.52
C ALA A 65 12.17 10.87 8.28
N ARG A 66 11.47 9.86 7.77
CA ARG A 66 11.55 8.47 8.27
C ARG A 66 11.75 7.49 7.14
N ASP A 67 12.29 6.32 7.44
CA ASP A 67 12.47 5.25 6.46
C ASP A 67 11.13 4.71 5.91
N SER A 68 10.01 4.87 6.63
CA SER A 68 8.67 4.40 6.22
C SER A 68 7.74 5.54 5.76
N PRO A 69 6.93 5.33 4.70
CA PRO A 69 5.87 6.23 4.30
C PRO A 69 4.84 6.56 5.37
N VAL A 70 4.17 7.70 5.21
CA VAL A 70 3.01 8.05 6.01
C VAL A 70 1.78 7.41 5.38
N THR A 71 0.95 6.73 6.18
CA THR A 71 -0.31 6.15 5.69
C THR A 71 -1.19 7.25 5.10
N PRO A 72 -1.55 7.20 3.80
CA PRO A 72 -2.41 8.20 3.20
C PRO A 72 -3.79 8.23 3.87
N ALA A 73 -4.45 9.39 3.86
CA ALA A 73 -5.81 9.50 4.40
C ALA A 73 -6.76 8.51 3.70
N GLY A 74 -7.63 7.85 4.47
CA GLY A 74 -8.56 6.85 3.94
C GLY A 74 -7.91 5.52 3.55
N HIS A 75 -6.63 5.29 3.85
CA HIS A 75 -5.97 3.99 3.72
C HIS A 75 -5.86 3.30 5.09
N THR A 76 -5.80 1.97 5.06
CA THR A 76 -5.44 1.14 6.20
C THR A 76 -4.15 0.38 5.89
N VAL A 77 -3.37 0.05 6.91
CA VAL A 77 -2.15 -0.75 6.77
C VAL A 77 -2.44 -2.18 7.20
N ILE A 78 -2.08 -3.15 6.37
CA ILE A 78 -2.12 -4.57 6.70
C ILE A 78 -0.81 -5.24 6.30
N GLU A 79 -0.39 -6.25 7.04
CA GLU A 79 0.71 -7.12 6.63
C GLU A 79 0.21 -8.10 5.56
N VAL A 80 0.96 -8.20 4.47
CA VAL A 80 0.64 -9.08 3.35
C VAL A 80 1.77 -10.07 3.16
N ARG A 81 1.45 -11.37 3.20
CA ARG A 81 2.37 -12.43 2.80
C ARG A 81 2.41 -12.52 1.28
N LEU A 82 3.59 -12.31 0.71
CA LEU A 82 3.80 -12.40 -0.73
C LEU A 82 4.36 -13.78 -1.10
N SER A 83 3.89 -14.31 -2.22
CA SER A 83 4.47 -15.49 -2.89
C SER A 83 5.54 -15.10 -3.92
N SER A 84 5.64 -13.80 -4.22
CA SER A 84 6.69 -13.21 -5.06
C SER A 84 7.88 -12.74 -4.23
N ASP A 85 8.96 -12.35 -4.90
CA ASP A 85 10.17 -11.81 -4.26
C ASP A 85 9.88 -10.49 -3.52
N ALA A 86 9.71 -10.59 -2.21
CA ALA A 86 9.41 -9.48 -1.32
C ALA A 86 10.67 -8.66 -0.95
N GLU A 87 11.88 -9.22 -1.11
CA GLU A 87 13.12 -8.56 -0.69
C GLU A 87 13.49 -7.39 -1.59
N ARG A 88 12.94 -7.34 -2.82
CA ARG A 88 13.13 -6.22 -3.74
C ARG A 88 12.24 -5.03 -3.43
N LEU A 89 11.20 -5.20 -2.61
CA LEU A 89 10.30 -4.12 -2.25
C LEU A 89 10.92 -3.27 -1.15
N ILE A 90 10.94 -1.96 -1.40
CA ILE A 90 11.35 -0.97 -0.42
C ILE A 90 10.17 -0.09 -0.03
N ALA A 91 10.30 0.55 1.13
CA ALA A 91 9.32 1.49 1.62
C ALA A 91 9.14 2.63 0.59
N GLY A 92 7.90 2.92 0.21
CA GLY A 92 7.56 3.88 -0.84
C GLY A 92 7.16 3.26 -2.17
N ASP A 93 7.47 1.98 -2.42
CA ASP A 93 7.07 1.30 -3.65
C ASP A 93 5.56 1.20 -3.76
N THR A 94 5.02 1.55 -4.93
CA THR A 94 3.59 1.35 -5.24
C THR A 94 3.44 0.18 -6.20
N VAL A 95 2.73 -0.86 -5.75
CA VAL A 95 2.55 -2.11 -6.50
C VAL A 95 1.07 -2.43 -6.72
N SER A 96 0.80 -3.30 -7.67
CA SER A 96 -0.50 -3.99 -7.76
C SER A 96 -0.41 -5.33 -7.04
N LEU A 97 -1.39 -5.64 -6.20
CA LEU A 97 -1.51 -6.94 -5.54
C LEU A 97 -2.49 -7.81 -6.32
N VAL A 98 -2.05 -9.01 -6.67
CA VAL A 98 -2.77 -9.93 -7.55
C VAL A 98 -2.86 -11.29 -6.88
N SER A 99 -4.03 -11.93 -6.90
CA SER A 99 -4.20 -13.32 -6.50
C SER A 99 -3.73 -14.24 -7.62
N ALA A 100 -2.85 -15.19 -7.29
CA ALA A 100 -2.42 -16.23 -8.23
C ALA A 100 -3.49 -17.34 -8.40
N MET A 101 -4.46 -17.43 -7.48
CA MET A 101 -5.49 -18.45 -7.45
C MET A 101 -6.82 -18.00 -8.09
N GLY A 102 -6.91 -16.73 -8.51
CA GLY A 102 -8.16 -16.13 -9.01
C GLY A 102 -9.00 -15.47 -7.91
N CYS A 103 -10.12 -14.85 -8.30
CA CYS A 103 -11.02 -14.11 -7.41
C CYS A 103 -12.18 -14.97 -6.86
N ASP A 104 -12.18 -16.28 -7.08
CA ASP A 104 -13.27 -17.19 -6.66
C ASP A 104 -13.19 -17.57 -5.17
N ALA A 105 -12.99 -16.56 -4.31
CA ALA A 105 -13.17 -16.68 -2.88
C ALA A 105 -14.04 -15.53 -2.38
N ALA A 106 -15.32 -15.86 -2.15
CA ALA A 106 -16.32 -15.13 -1.38
C ALA A 106 -16.88 -13.81 -1.97
N VAL A 107 -17.77 -13.93 -2.97
CA VAL A 107 -19.06 -13.24 -2.87
C VAL A 107 -20.06 -14.26 -2.32
N GLY A 108 -20.06 -14.40 -1.01
CA GLY A 108 -21.23 -14.92 -0.31
C GLY A 108 -22.35 -13.92 -0.55
N ASP A 109 -23.23 -14.28 -1.47
CA ASP A 109 -24.58 -13.75 -1.63
C ASP A 109 -25.13 -13.37 -0.25
N ALA A 110 -25.39 -12.09 -0.02
CA ALA A 110 -26.10 -11.66 1.17
C ALA A 110 -27.58 -11.99 0.94
N PRO A 111 -28.18 -12.96 1.66
CA PRO A 111 -29.61 -13.13 1.57
C PRO A 111 -30.27 -12.03 2.39
N GLU A 112 -31.28 -11.45 1.77
CA GLU A 112 -32.26 -10.53 2.32
C GLU A 112 -32.77 -10.93 3.71
N ALA A 113 -33.20 -9.89 4.44
CA ALA A 113 -33.84 -10.01 5.73
C ALA A 113 -34.97 -11.06 5.74
N VAL A 114 -34.85 -12.07 6.60
CA VAL A 114 -35.96 -12.97 6.93
C VAL A 114 -36.59 -12.54 8.26
N SER A 115 -37.69 -11.79 8.17
CA SER A 115 -38.75 -11.85 9.18
C SER A 115 -39.56 -13.11 8.92
N GLY A 116 -39.72 -13.93 9.96
CA GLY A 116 -40.09 -15.34 9.81
C GLY A 116 -41.57 -15.69 9.67
N SER A 117 -41.78 -17.00 9.79
CA SER A 117 -42.99 -17.75 10.13
C SER A 117 -44.05 -17.96 9.03
N GLY A 118 -44.25 -19.24 8.65
CA GLY A 118 -45.56 -19.76 8.25
C GLY A 118 -45.51 -20.86 7.20
N ALA A 119 -46.05 -22.03 7.54
CA ALA A 119 -45.98 -23.28 6.78
C ALA A 119 -47.05 -23.44 5.66
N GLU A 120 -46.79 -24.45 4.81
CA GLU A 120 -47.72 -25.46 4.22
C GLU A 120 -47.62 -25.64 2.68
N ALA A 121 -47.97 -26.84 2.25
CA ALA A 121 -47.55 -27.57 1.05
C ALA A 121 -48.21 -27.20 -0.31
N GLY A 122 -47.60 -27.66 -1.40
CA GLY A 122 -48.21 -27.78 -2.74
C GLY A 122 -47.20 -28.10 -3.84
N ALA A 123 -47.46 -29.14 -4.64
CA ALA A 123 -46.68 -29.60 -5.80
C ALA A 123 -46.72 -28.56 -6.97
N ASP A 124 -45.85 -28.59 -7.99
CA ASP A 124 -46.05 -29.29 -9.28
C ASP A 124 -44.83 -29.07 -10.21
N ALA A 125 -44.65 -29.95 -11.21
CA ALA A 125 -43.51 -30.03 -12.13
C ALA A 125 -43.53 -29.05 -13.34
N GLY A 126 -42.36 -28.78 -13.94
CA GLY A 126 -42.27 -28.28 -15.33
C GLY A 126 -40.99 -27.52 -15.74
N ALA A 127 -40.07 -28.25 -16.37
CA ALA A 127 -39.20 -27.97 -17.53
C ALA A 127 -38.68 -26.55 -17.93
N ASP A 128 -37.43 -26.63 -18.43
CA ASP A 128 -36.79 -25.88 -19.54
C ASP A 128 -35.90 -24.66 -19.26
N ALA A 129 -34.61 -24.90 -19.54
CA ALA A 129 -33.51 -23.96 -19.66
C ALA A 129 -33.60 -23.14 -20.95
N ASP A 130 -33.14 -21.89 -20.89
CA ASP A 130 -32.34 -21.17 -21.91
C ASP A 130 -32.53 -19.67 -21.71
N ARG A 131 -31.56 -18.98 -21.08
CA ARG A 131 -31.24 -17.56 -21.36
C ARG A 131 -29.78 -17.27 -20.95
N ASP A 132 -28.88 -17.47 -21.90
CA ASP A 132 -27.57 -16.80 -21.93
C ASP A 132 -27.76 -15.29 -21.97
N VAL A 133 -27.34 -14.59 -20.92
CA VAL A 133 -27.12 -13.13 -20.93
C VAL A 133 -25.64 -12.88 -20.68
N ASN A 134 -24.93 -12.75 -21.79
CA ASN A 134 -23.56 -12.28 -21.90
C ASN A 134 -23.43 -10.86 -21.31
N GLY A 135 -22.90 -10.74 -20.09
CA GLY A 135 -22.57 -9.48 -19.44
C GLY A 135 -21.09 -9.13 -19.62
N LYS A 136 -20.74 -8.41 -20.68
CA LYS A 136 -19.47 -7.69 -20.82
C LYS A 136 -19.42 -6.53 -19.82
N VAL A 137 -18.35 -6.40 -19.04
CA VAL A 137 -17.97 -5.11 -18.43
C VAL A 137 -16.45 -4.95 -18.39
N GLY A 138 -15.95 -3.94 -19.12
CA GLY A 138 -14.86 -3.06 -18.67
C GLY A 138 -13.43 -3.43 -19.04
N GLU A 139 -13.03 -3.08 -20.27
CA GLU A 139 -11.64 -2.96 -20.71
C GLU A 139 -10.94 -1.77 -20.03
N ASP A 140 -9.78 -2.03 -19.41
CA ASP A 140 -8.62 -1.13 -19.31
C ASP A 140 -7.35 -2.01 -19.31
N ALA A 141 -6.69 -2.05 -20.48
CA ALA A 141 -5.51 -2.85 -20.82
C ALA A 141 -4.24 -2.43 -20.02
N GLY A 142 -3.23 -3.25 -19.77
CA GLY A 142 -2.90 -4.61 -20.19
C GLY A 142 -1.75 -5.17 -19.34
N LEU A 143 -1.40 -6.45 -19.57
CA LEU A 143 -0.55 -7.39 -18.80
C LEU A 143 -1.22 -8.23 -17.70
N LEU A 144 -2.50 -7.98 -17.36
CA LEU A 144 -3.23 -8.71 -16.30
C LEU A 144 -4.63 -9.19 -16.73
N ASP A 145 -4.84 -9.46 -18.03
CA ASP A 145 -6.18 -9.72 -18.61
C ASP A 145 -6.83 -11.07 -18.18
N GLY A 146 -6.19 -11.80 -17.27
CA GLY A 146 -6.74 -12.97 -16.60
C GLY A 146 -6.28 -13.10 -15.14
N ALA A 147 -5.67 -12.05 -14.58
CA ALA A 147 -5.12 -12.08 -13.23
C ALA A 147 -6.05 -11.32 -12.27
N CYS A 148 -6.43 -11.96 -11.17
CA CYS A 148 -7.34 -11.38 -10.19
C CYS A 148 -6.65 -10.25 -9.40
N VAL A 149 -6.90 -8.99 -9.77
CA VAL A 149 -6.31 -7.83 -9.08
C VAL A 149 -7.07 -7.53 -7.78
N LEU A 150 -6.41 -7.72 -6.64
CA LEU A 150 -6.95 -7.49 -5.31
C LEU A 150 -6.88 -6.00 -4.94
N ALA A 151 -5.73 -5.38 -5.18
CA ALA A 151 -5.46 -3.96 -4.97
C ALA A 151 -4.70 -3.40 -6.17
N ARG A 152 -5.22 -2.31 -6.76
CA ARG A 152 -4.56 -1.67 -7.92
C ARG A 152 -3.40 -0.76 -7.53
N SER A 153 -3.35 -0.33 -6.27
CA SER A 153 -2.36 0.58 -5.75
C SER A 153 -2.17 0.30 -4.27
N ALA A 154 -1.17 -0.50 -3.94
CA ALA A 154 -0.75 -0.78 -2.58
C ALA A 154 0.63 -0.14 -2.36
N LEU A 155 0.74 0.70 -1.34
CA LEU A 155 1.98 1.38 -0.98
C LEU A 155 2.74 0.55 0.06
N ALA A 156 3.94 0.08 -0.27
CA ALA A 156 4.81 -0.60 0.68
C ALA A 156 5.25 0.38 1.77
N MET A 157 4.92 0.06 3.02
CA MET A 157 5.19 0.92 4.18
C MET A 157 6.55 0.64 4.82
N ASP A 158 7.09 -0.55 4.56
CA ASP A 158 8.41 -0.98 5.02
C ASP A 158 8.92 -2.08 4.07
N ARG A 159 10.19 -2.44 4.22
CA ARG A 159 10.79 -3.62 3.59
C ARG A 159 10.17 -4.92 4.14
N SER A 160 10.41 -6.03 3.45
CA SER A 160 10.00 -7.34 3.96
C SER A 160 10.70 -7.68 5.28
N HIS A 161 9.95 -8.16 6.27
CA HIS A 161 10.47 -8.70 7.52
C HIS A 161 9.95 -10.11 7.78
N ALA A 162 10.62 -10.82 8.68
CA ALA A 162 10.18 -12.13 9.11
C ALA A 162 8.84 -12.01 9.84
N ASP A 163 7.90 -12.89 9.52
CA ASP A 163 6.64 -12.96 10.24
C ASP A 163 6.86 -13.66 11.59
N GLU A 164 7.14 -12.85 12.62
CA GLU A 164 7.30 -13.31 14.00
C GLU A 164 6.01 -13.91 14.59
N ALA A 165 4.85 -13.65 13.98
CA ALA A 165 3.56 -14.19 14.43
C ALA A 165 3.25 -15.58 13.85
N SER A 166 3.97 -16.03 12.81
CA SER A 166 3.77 -17.32 12.18
C SER A 166 4.83 -18.35 12.55
N ALA A 167 4.39 -19.59 12.82
CA ALA A 167 5.28 -20.72 13.05
C ALA A 167 6.02 -21.17 11.77
N SER A 168 5.57 -20.74 10.59
CA SER A 168 6.25 -20.97 9.32
C SER A 168 7.09 -19.75 8.96
N ALA A 169 8.38 -19.94 8.67
CA ALA A 169 9.26 -18.90 8.17
C ALA A 169 8.75 -18.34 6.84
N GLY A 170 7.97 -17.28 6.90
CA GLY A 170 7.52 -16.53 5.72
C GLY A 170 7.74 -15.05 5.98
N SER A 171 8.15 -14.32 4.94
CA SER A 171 8.25 -12.87 5.02
C SER A 171 6.88 -12.22 4.77
N VAL A 172 6.67 -11.07 5.40
CA VAL A 172 5.51 -10.21 5.18
C VAL A 172 5.98 -8.80 4.86
N VAL A 173 5.15 -8.06 4.12
CA VAL A 173 5.38 -6.65 3.79
C VAL A 173 4.15 -5.86 4.23
N PRO A 174 4.30 -4.77 5.00
CA PRO A 174 3.17 -3.93 5.37
C PRO A 174 2.79 -3.04 4.18
N PHE A 175 1.51 -3.06 3.80
CA PHE A 175 1.00 -2.22 2.71
C PHE A 175 -0.12 -1.30 3.17
N ALA A 176 -0.06 -0.03 2.78
CA ALA A 176 -1.20 0.88 2.86
C ALA A 176 -2.05 0.76 1.59
N MET A 177 -3.35 0.56 1.78
CA MET A 177 -4.34 0.50 0.69
C MET A 177 -5.74 0.91 1.20
N PRO A 178 -6.70 1.24 0.32
CA PRO A 178 -8.08 1.50 0.73
C PRO A 178 -8.68 0.30 1.50
N PRO A 179 -9.53 0.52 2.52
CA PRO A 179 -10.11 -0.56 3.31
C PRO A 179 -10.83 -1.65 2.51
N ARG A 180 -11.49 -1.29 1.40
CA ARG A 180 -12.14 -2.25 0.51
C ARG A 180 -11.15 -3.19 -0.19
N ASP A 181 -9.97 -2.69 -0.53
CA ASP A 181 -8.90 -3.46 -1.16
C ASP A 181 -8.25 -4.37 -0.11
N ALA A 182 -8.02 -3.83 1.10
CA ALA A 182 -7.49 -4.58 2.23
C ALA A 182 -8.37 -5.80 2.57
N LEU A 183 -9.70 -5.66 2.56
CA LEU A 183 -10.63 -6.76 2.78
C LEU A 183 -10.48 -7.89 1.74
N ARG A 184 -10.33 -7.54 0.45
CA ARG A 184 -10.09 -8.52 -0.61
C ARG A 184 -8.74 -9.21 -0.45
N VAL A 185 -7.71 -8.45 -0.07
CA VAL A 185 -6.38 -9.00 0.21
C VAL A 185 -6.44 -9.96 1.38
N MET A 186 -7.07 -9.60 2.50
CA MET A 186 -7.22 -10.48 3.66
C MET A 186 -7.95 -11.79 3.32
N ALA A 187 -9.05 -11.72 2.58
CA ALA A 187 -9.76 -12.92 2.11
C ALA A 187 -8.88 -13.81 1.21
N SER A 188 -8.05 -13.20 0.35
CA SER A 188 -7.13 -13.95 -0.51
C SER A 188 -5.91 -14.49 0.20
N GLN A 189 -5.48 -13.90 1.33
CA GLN A 189 -4.36 -14.40 2.12
C GLN A 189 -4.67 -15.75 2.77
N GLU A 190 -5.94 -16.00 3.11
CA GLU A 190 -6.40 -17.32 3.59
C GLU A 190 -6.33 -18.39 2.50
N ALA A 191 -6.50 -17.99 1.23
CA ALA A 191 -6.47 -18.88 0.06
C ALA A 191 -5.04 -19.17 -0.46
N GLY A 192 -4.06 -18.34 -0.11
CA GLY A 192 -2.66 -18.77 -0.06
C GLY A 192 -1.71 -18.37 -1.19
N ALA A 193 -2.04 -17.42 -2.08
CA ALA A 193 -1.02 -16.88 -2.99
C ALA A 193 -1.31 -15.46 -3.50
N ILE A 194 -0.53 -14.49 -3.01
CA ILE A 194 -0.58 -13.09 -3.44
C ILE A 194 0.76 -12.69 -4.07
N VAL A 195 0.71 -12.08 -5.23
CA VAL A 195 1.86 -11.60 -5.99
C VAL A 195 1.83 -10.08 -6.04
N ALA A 196 2.97 -9.46 -5.72
CA ALA A 196 3.17 -8.03 -5.93
C ALA A 196 3.79 -7.79 -7.31
N VAL A 197 3.15 -6.94 -8.11
CA VAL A 197 3.62 -6.53 -9.44
C VAL A 197 3.96 -5.05 -9.39
N THR A 198 5.26 -4.73 -9.56
CA THR A 198 5.74 -3.36 -9.71
C THR A 198 5.21 -2.77 -11.03
N ARG A 199 4.75 -1.51 -11.01
CA ARG A 199 4.39 -0.78 -12.23
C ARG A 199 5.61 -0.18 -12.92
#